data_AF-A0AAX3UF16-F1
#
_entry.id   AF-A0AAX3UF16-F1
#
_cell.length_a   1.000
_cell.length_b   1.000
_cell.length_c   1.000
_cell.angle_alpha   90.00
_cell.angle_beta   90.00
_cell.angle_gamma   90.00
#
_symmetry.space_group_name_H-M   'P 1'
#
loop_
_entity.id
_entity.type
_entity.pdbx_description
1 polymer ?
#
loop_
_entity_poly.entity_id
_entity_poly.type
_entity_poly.pdbx_seq_one_letter_code
_entity_poly.pdbx_strand_id
1 'polypeptide(L)'
;MEKERNSLQALVLTGLFAAIIYIGIWILRIPVPAMVGRPFIHFGNTLTAVAILYLGYRNGMIAGIIGLGGFDLLNGYAATSWLTMIEVVVVASILTLVYKGMHYRDSKRNIIILGIIAGITKIFTTYCVSIVEALMVGTSLKVAYIGAFVSLPATVINSISTAICTPILYFAFKDATRIILKKAK
;
A
#
# COMPACT_ATOMS: atom_id res chain seq x y z
N MET A 1 -19.33 8.70 -3.41
CA MET A 1 -19.16 7.25 -3.67
C MET A 1 -19.60 6.38 -2.47
N GLU A 2 -20.52 6.88 -1.63
CA GLU A 2 -20.85 6.22 -0.35
C GLU A 2 -22.03 5.25 -0.44
N LYS A 3 -22.70 5.17 -1.60
CA LYS A 3 -24.07 4.65 -1.63
C LYS A 3 -24.21 3.13 -1.53
N GLU A 4 -23.20 2.29 -1.82
CA GLU A 4 -23.30 0.85 -1.48
C GLU A 4 -21.94 0.20 -1.16
N ARG A 5 -21.44 0.45 0.06
CA ARG A 5 -20.23 -0.23 0.59
C ARG A 5 -20.38 -1.76 0.70
N ASN A 6 -21.62 -2.26 0.69
CA ASN A 6 -21.98 -3.68 0.79
C ASN A 6 -22.66 -4.22 -0.47
N SER A 7 -22.55 -3.52 -1.62
CA SER A 7 -23.00 -4.09 -2.88
C SER A 7 -22.16 -5.32 -3.25
N LEU A 8 -22.76 -6.27 -3.99
CA LEU A 8 -22.01 -7.38 -4.59
C LEU A 8 -20.82 -6.85 -5.42
N GLN A 9 -21.03 -5.76 -6.16
CA GLN A 9 -19.96 -5.12 -6.94
C GLN A 9 -18.80 -4.63 -6.06
N ALA A 10 -19.09 -3.99 -4.93
CA ALA A 10 -18.06 -3.51 -4.02
C ALA A 10 -17.26 -4.67 -3.40
N LEU A 11 -17.93 -5.77 -3.05
CA LEU A 11 -17.27 -6.97 -2.53
C LEU A 11 -16.36 -7.61 -3.59
N VAL A 12 -16.86 -7.78 -4.82
CA VAL A 12 -16.08 -8.34 -5.94
C VAL A 12 -14.86 -7.47 -6.25
N LEU A 13 -15.02 -6.14 -6.31
CA LEU A 13 -13.90 -5.23 -6.54
C LEU A 13 -12.88 -5.27 -5.39
N THR A 14 -13.34 -5.40 -4.14
CA THR A 14 -12.46 -5.55 -2.97
C THR A 14 -11.61 -6.82 -3.09
N GLY A 15 -12.24 -7.96 -3.42
CA GLY A 15 -11.55 -9.22 -3.65
C GLY A 15 -10.58 -9.16 -4.82
N LEU A 16 -10.95 -8.51 -5.92
CA LEU A 16 -10.08 -8.31 -7.08
C LEU A 16 -8.85 -7.46 -6.72
N PHE A 17 -9.03 -6.36 -6.00
CA PHE A 17 -7.91 -5.56 -5.52
C PHE A 17 -7.01 -6.34 -4.57
N ALA A 18 -7.57 -7.12 -3.64
CA ALA A 18 -6.78 -7.99 -2.75
C ALA A 18 -5.91 -8.97 -3.56
N ALA A 19 -6.50 -9.62 -4.57
CA ALA A 19 -5.78 -10.54 -5.45
C ALA A 19 -4.68 -9.85 -6.26
N ILE A 20 -4.97 -8.69 -6.87
CA ILE A 20 -3.97 -7.93 -7.64
C ILE A 20 -2.86 -7.39 -6.74
N ILE A 21 -3.15 -6.98 -5.51
CA ILE A 21 -2.14 -6.56 -4.53
C ILE A 21 -1.20 -7.74 -4.22
N TYR A 22 -1.75 -8.91 -3.89
CA TYR A 22 -0.96 -10.11 -3.62
C TYR A 22 -0.07 -10.49 -4.82
N ILE A 23 -0.68 -10.63 -6.00
CA ILE A 23 0.01 -11.02 -7.24
C ILE A 23 1.04 -9.96 -7.64
N GLY A 24 0.73 -8.68 -7.43
CA GLY A 24 1.60 -7.56 -7.77
C GLY A 24 2.93 -7.62 -7.02
N ILE A 25 2.93 -7.99 -5.74
CA ILE A 25 4.19 -8.19 -4.98
C ILE A 25 4.93 -9.44 -5.48
N TRP A 26 4.18 -10.50 -5.79
CA TRP A 26 4.78 -11.78 -6.17
C TRP A 26 5.48 -11.71 -7.53
N ILE A 27 4.86 -11.06 -8.53
CA ILE A 27 5.34 -10.99 -9.91
C ILE A 27 6.25 -9.78 -10.16
N LEU A 28 5.91 -8.59 -9.65
CA LEU A 28 6.60 -7.34 -10.04
C LEU A 28 7.81 -7.06 -9.14
N ARG A 29 8.84 -7.90 -9.25
CA ARG A 29 10.06 -7.78 -8.45
C ARG A 29 11.19 -7.10 -9.21
N ILE A 30 11.23 -5.78 -9.15
CA ILE A 30 12.36 -4.99 -9.68
C ILE A 30 13.35 -4.77 -8.52
N PRO A 31 14.56 -5.35 -8.54
CA PRO A 31 15.50 -5.25 -7.42
C PRO A 31 15.93 -3.80 -7.18
N VAL A 32 16.09 -3.44 -5.91
CA VAL A 32 16.53 -2.11 -5.46
C VAL A 32 17.88 -2.24 -4.76
N PRO A 33 18.85 -1.34 -5.04
CA PRO A 33 20.13 -1.35 -4.34
C PRO A 33 19.91 -1.10 -2.84
N ALA A 34 20.49 -1.95 -1.99
CA ALA A 34 20.40 -1.82 -0.55
C ALA A 34 21.65 -2.38 0.14
N MET A 35 21.96 -1.82 1.31
CA MET A 35 23.04 -2.28 2.16
C MET A 35 22.65 -3.55 2.95
N VAL A 36 21.36 -3.77 3.16
CA VAL A 36 20.82 -4.90 3.92
C VAL A 36 19.69 -5.55 3.12
N GLY A 37 19.74 -6.88 3.05
CA GLY A 37 18.72 -7.69 2.36
C GLY A 37 18.74 -7.54 0.83
N ARG A 38 17.64 -7.96 0.20
CA ARG A 38 17.44 -7.87 -1.26
C ARG A 38 16.06 -7.27 -1.54
N PRO A 39 15.83 -6.00 -1.15
CA PRO A 39 14.55 -5.37 -1.39
C PRO A 39 14.31 -5.21 -2.89
N PHE A 40 13.04 -5.14 -3.23
CA PHE A 40 12.57 -4.86 -4.58
C PHE A 40 11.52 -3.77 -4.51
N ILE A 41 11.10 -3.26 -5.67
CA ILE A 41 9.98 -2.33 -5.75
C ILE A 41 8.71 -3.05 -5.30
N HIS A 42 8.20 -2.62 -4.15
CA HIS A 42 7.07 -3.20 -3.47
C HIS A 42 5.76 -2.64 -4.03
N PHE A 43 5.40 -3.06 -5.24
CA PHE A 43 4.18 -2.62 -5.93
C PHE A 43 2.89 -2.85 -5.13
N GLY A 44 2.88 -3.80 -4.19
CA GLY A 44 1.75 -3.99 -3.28
C GLY A 44 1.38 -2.73 -2.48
N ASN A 45 2.35 -1.90 -2.10
CA ASN A 45 2.08 -0.65 -1.37
C ASN A 45 1.37 0.37 -2.27
N THR A 46 1.83 0.47 -3.51
CA THR A 46 1.20 1.32 -4.53
C THR A 46 -0.23 0.86 -4.83
N LEU A 47 -0.42 -0.43 -5.07
CA LEU A 47 -1.74 -1.00 -5.37
C LEU A 47 -2.69 -0.87 -4.18
N THR A 48 -2.18 -0.98 -2.94
CA THR A 48 -2.96 -0.72 -1.73
C THR A 48 -3.39 0.74 -1.62
N ALA A 49 -2.49 1.70 -1.89
CA ALA A 49 -2.85 3.12 -1.93
C ALA A 49 -3.93 3.39 -2.99
N VAL A 50 -3.80 2.81 -4.18
CA VAL A 50 -4.83 2.90 -5.24
C VAL A 50 -6.16 2.30 -4.76
N ALA A 51 -6.14 1.13 -4.12
CA ALA A 51 -7.33 0.49 -3.58
C ALA A 51 -8.05 1.37 -2.55
N ILE A 52 -7.30 2.00 -1.64
CA ILE A 52 -7.83 2.93 -0.62
C ILE A 52 -8.47 4.15 -1.29
N LEU A 53 -7.79 4.76 -2.26
CA LEU A 53 -8.31 5.94 -2.95
C LEU A 53 -9.55 5.62 -3.80
N TYR A 54 -9.58 4.43 -4.41
CA TYR A 54 -10.63 4.04 -5.35
C TYR A 54 -11.85 3.41 -4.68
N LEU A 55 -11.65 2.46 -3.75
CA LEU A 55 -12.72 1.77 -3.04
C LEU A 55 -13.13 2.48 -1.73
N GLY A 56 -12.35 3.48 -1.31
CA GLY A 56 -12.51 4.17 -0.04
C GLY A 56 -11.88 3.41 1.13
N TYR A 57 -11.90 4.05 2.30
CA TYR A 57 -11.22 3.58 3.52
C TYR A 57 -11.46 2.11 3.83
N ARG A 58 -12.71 1.70 4.07
CA ARG A 58 -13.02 0.36 4.55
C ARG A 58 -12.61 -0.72 3.54
N ASN A 59 -13.13 -0.64 2.31
CA ASN A 59 -12.94 -1.69 1.32
C ASN A 59 -11.50 -1.72 0.79
N GLY A 60 -10.88 -0.56 0.57
CA GLY A 60 -9.47 -0.50 0.17
C GLY A 60 -8.51 -0.96 1.27
N MET A 61 -8.78 -0.63 2.54
CA MET A 61 -8.02 -1.15 3.69
C MET A 61 -8.14 -2.66 3.80
N ILE A 62 -9.35 -3.22 3.69
CA ILE A 62 -9.56 -4.68 3.71
C ILE A 62 -8.80 -5.34 2.55
N ALA A 63 -8.89 -4.78 1.34
CA ALA A 63 -8.14 -5.28 0.19
C ALA A 63 -6.62 -5.26 0.45
N GLY A 64 -6.09 -4.19 1.03
CA GLY A 64 -4.68 -4.08 1.42
C GLY A 64 -4.27 -5.08 2.49
N ILE A 65 -5.07 -5.25 3.55
CA ILE A 65 -4.80 -6.19 4.64
C ILE A 65 -4.76 -7.62 4.10
N ILE A 66 -5.76 -8.01 3.31
CA ILE A 66 -5.83 -9.36 2.73
C ILE A 66 -4.70 -9.56 1.70
N GLY A 67 -4.46 -8.58 0.84
CA GLY A 67 -3.45 -8.68 -0.22
C GLY A 67 -2.02 -8.70 0.33
N LEU A 68 -1.62 -7.67 1.08
CA LEU A 68 -0.27 -7.56 1.66
C LEU A 68 -0.07 -8.56 2.80
N GLY A 69 -0.97 -8.57 3.78
CA GLY A 69 -0.86 -9.46 4.94
C GLY A 69 -0.97 -10.93 4.52
N GLY A 70 -1.84 -11.26 3.57
CA GLY A 70 -1.93 -12.60 2.99
C GLY A 70 -0.66 -13.00 2.23
N PHE A 71 -0.03 -12.06 1.51
CA PHE A 71 1.28 -12.31 0.90
C PHE A 71 2.31 -12.70 1.95
N ASP A 72 2.44 -11.90 3.01
CA ASP A 72 3.42 -12.18 4.07
C ASP A 72 3.17 -13.52 4.75
N LEU A 73 1.89 -13.82 5.02
CA LEU A 73 1.48 -15.08 5.65
C LEU A 73 1.87 -16.31 4.82
N LEU A 74 1.78 -16.21 3.49
CA LEU A 74 1.99 -17.33 2.58
C LEU A 74 3.40 -17.40 1.97
N ASN A 75 4.24 -16.37 2.15
CA ASN A 75 5.54 -16.26 1.46
C ASN A 75 6.73 -16.11 2.43
N GLY A 76 6.63 -16.67 3.63
CA GLY A 76 7.76 -16.78 4.58
C GLY A 76 7.90 -15.62 5.57
N TYR A 77 6.92 -14.71 5.62
CA TYR A 77 6.89 -13.56 6.54
C TYR A 77 5.71 -13.64 7.54
N ALA A 78 5.21 -14.85 7.80
CA ALA A 78 4.02 -15.06 8.63
C ALA A 78 4.13 -14.45 10.04
N ALA A 79 5.32 -14.49 10.65
CA ALA A 79 5.56 -13.94 11.98
C ALA A 79 5.42 -12.41 12.05
N THR A 80 5.61 -11.71 10.94
CA THR A 80 5.57 -10.24 10.86
C THR A 80 4.39 -9.71 10.05
N SER A 81 3.61 -10.59 9.40
CA SER A 81 2.41 -10.26 8.62
C SER A 81 1.43 -9.31 9.33
N TRP A 82 1.24 -9.46 10.64
CA TRP A 82 0.37 -8.59 11.44
C TRP A 82 0.87 -7.13 11.50
N LEU A 83 2.18 -6.90 11.45
CA LEU A 83 2.77 -5.56 11.36
C LEU A 83 2.38 -4.91 10.03
N THR A 84 2.48 -5.65 8.92
CA THR A 84 2.04 -5.19 7.61
C THR A 84 0.56 -4.82 7.59
N MET A 85 -0.29 -5.62 8.24
CA MET A 85 -1.72 -5.30 8.37
C MET A 85 -1.94 -3.97 9.12
N ILE A 86 -1.18 -3.72 10.20
CA ILE A 86 -1.22 -2.46 10.94
C ILE A 86 -0.76 -1.29 10.06
N GLU A 87 0.32 -1.46 9.29
CA GLU A 87 0.78 -0.42 8.36
C GLU A 87 -0.31 -0.05 7.34
N VAL A 88 -1.04 -1.03 6.80
CA VAL A 88 -2.17 -0.77 5.91
C VAL A 88 -3.25 0.07 6.58
N VAL A 89 -3.60 -0.23 7.84
CA VAL A 89 -4.58 0.55 8.61
C VAL A 89 -4.11 2.00 8.76
N VAL A 90 -2.83 2.21 9.08
CA VAL A 90 -2.24 3.55 9.25
C VAL A 90 -2.27 4.32 7.93
N VAL A 91 -1.79 3.72 6.84
CA VAL A 91 -1.79 4.32 5.50
C VAL A 91 -3.21 4.66 5.05
N ALA A 92 -4.16 3.73 5.23
CA ALA A 92 -5.56 3.96 4.89
C ALA A 92 -6.17 5.13 5.65
N SER A 93 -5.85 5.25 6.94
CA SER A 93 -6.38 6.30 7.81
C SER A 93 -5.84 7.66 7.40
N ILE A 94 -4.52 7.76 7.17
CA ILE A 94 -3.88 9.02 6.76
C ILE A 94 -4.36 9.45 5.38
N LEU A 95 -4.35 8.55 4.39
CA LEU A 95 -4.82 8.86 3.04
C LEU A 95 -6.27 9.31 3.02
N THR A 96 -7.14 8.61 3.76
CA THR A 96 -8.56 8.98 3.82
C THR A 96 -8.75 10.34 4.49
N LEU A 97 -8.01 10.62 5.57
CA LEU A 97 -8.10 11.91 6.27
C LEU A 97 -7.66 13.07 5.36
N VAL A 98 -6.52 12.94 4.69
CA VAL A 98 -6.02 13.95 3.76
C VAL A 98 -6.97 14.10 2.57
N TYR A 99 -7.47 12.99 2.02
CA TYR A 99 -8.39 13.03 0.88
C TYR A 99 -9.74 13.67 1.24
N LYS A 100 -10.22 13.44 2.46
CA LYS A 100 -11.38 14.13 3.03
C LYS A 100 -11.14 15.64 3.15
N GLY A 101 -9.95 16.05 3.62
CA GLY A 101 -9.54 17.45 3.66
C GLY A 101 -9.48 18.12 2.27
N MET A 102 -9.29 17.32 1.21
CA MET A 102 -9.38 17.75 -0.19
C MET A 102 -10.80 17.63 -0.77
N HIS A 103 -11.82 17.46 0.07
CA HIS A 103 -13.23 17.26 -0.32
C HIS A 103 -13.45 16.10 -1.30
N TYR A 104 -12.66 15.04 -1.19
CA TYR A 104 -12.69 13.88 -2.08
C TYR A 104 -12.54 14.21 -3.57
N ARG A 105 -11.93 15.37 -3.90
CA ARG A 105 -11.73 15.79 -5.28
C ARG A 105 -10.54 15.06 -5.89
N ASP A 106 -10.78 14.14 -6.81
CA ASP A 106 -9.75 13.35 -7.48
C ASP A 106 -9.12 14.04 -8.71
N SER A 107 -8.77 15.32 -8.55
CA SER A 107 -7.96 16.01 -9.56
C SER A 107 -6.55 15.40 -9.66
N LYS A 108 -5.90 15.52 -10.83
CA LYS A 108 -4.53 15.01 -11.03
C LYS A 108 -3.57 15.46 -9.93
N ARG A 109 -3.63 16.74 -9.57
CA ARG A 109 -2.83 17.32 -8.48
C ARG A 109 -3.08 16.64 -7.14
N ASN A 110 -4.35 16.45 -6.76
CA ASN A 110 -4.70 15.87 -5.47
C ASN A 110 -4.26 14.41 -5.35
N ILE A 111 -4.42 13.61 -6.41
CA ILE A 111 -3.98 12.21 -6.42
C ILE A 111 -2.45 12.10 -6.38
N ILE A 112 -1.72 13.02 -7.05
CA ILE A 112 -0.26 13.10 -6.92
C ILE A 112 0.14 13.38 -5.47
N ILE A 113 -0.48 14.38 -4.83
CA ILE A 113 -0.21 14.70 -3.42
C ILE A 113 -0.50 13.48 -2.53
N LEU A 114 -1.63 12.79 -2.74
CA LEU A 114 -1.98 11.60 -1.99
C LEU A 114 -0.96 10.46 -2.19
N GLY A 115 -0.44 10.27 -3.41
CA GLY A 115 0.64 9.33 -3.68
C GLY A 115 1.92 9.67 -2.89
N ILE A 116 2.29 10.95 -2.83
CA ILE A 116 3.43 11.43 -2.04
C ILE A 116 3.20 11.16 -0.54
N ILE A 117 2.00 11.48 -0.03
CA ILE A 117 1.63 11.22 1.37
C ILE A 117 1.67 9.73 1.69
N ALA A 118 1.22 8.85 0.78
CA ALA A 118 1.33 7.40 0.94
C ALA A 118 2.81 6.98 1.09
N GLY A 119 3.68 7.50 0.20
CA GLY A 119 5.11 7.23 0.24
C GLY A 119 5.76 7.71 1.55
N ILE A 120 5.50 8.94 1.98
CA ILE A 120 6.04 9.50 3.23
C ILE A 120 5.56 8.68 4.43
N THR A 121 4.27 8.33 4.47
CA THR A 121 3.70 7.49 5.53
C THR A 121 4.44 6.16 5.59
N LYS A 122 4.67 5.51 4.44
CA LYS A 122 5.40 4.25 4.38
C LYS A 122 6.85 4.37 4.85
N ILE A 123 7.55 5.48 4.61
CA ILE A 123 8.91 5.68 5.15
C ILE A 123 8.87 5.60 6.67
N PHE A 124 7.94 6.31 7.29
CA PHE A 124 7.81 6.34 8.74
C PHE A 124 7.38 4.99 9.31
N THR A 125 6.32 4.38 8.77
CA THR A 125 5.80 3.12 9.29
C THR A 125 6.79 1.98 9.10
N THR A 126 7.46 1.91 7.95
CA THR A 126 8.46 0.85 7.68
C THR A 126 9.66 1.00 8.62
N TYR A 127 10.10 2.23 8.93
CA TYR A 127 11.16 2.43 9.91
C TYR A 127 10.77 1.90 11.30
N CYS A 128 9.56 2.17 11.76
CA CYS A 128 9.03 1.64 13.03
C CYS A 128 8.92 0.11 13.00
N VAL A 129 8.39 -0.45 11.91
CA VAL A 129 8.27 -1.91 11.73
C VAL A 129 9.65 -2.58 11.76
N SER A 130 10.64 -2.06 11.02
CA SER A 130 12.01 -2.61 11.02
C SER A 130 12.63 -2.65 12.43
N ILE A 131 12.35 -1.66 13.28
CA ILE A 131 12.80 -1.67 14.68
C ILE A 131 12.10 -2.79 15.45
N VAL A 132 10.77 -2.89 15.34
CA VAL A 132 9.99 -3.91 16.04
C VAL A 132 10.40 -5.32 15.61
N GLU A 133 10.56 -5.57 14.31
CA GLU A 133 11.03 -6.84 13.77
C GLU A 133 12.41 -7.21 14.30
N ALA A 134 13.36 -6.26 14.33
CA ALA A 134 14.69 -6.49 14.87
C ALA A 134 14.65 -6.82 16.38
N LEU A 135 13.76 -6.19 17.15
CA LEU A 135 13.58 -6.49 18.56
C LEU A 135 12.91 -7.86 18.79
N MET A 136 11.97 -8.25 17.94
CA MET A 136 11.28 -9.55 18.01
C MET A 136 12.24 -10.73 17.87
N VAL A 137 13.33 -10.56 17.10
CA VAL A 137 14.39 -11.58 16.96
C VAL A 137 15.49 -11.46 18.02
N GLY A 138 15.30 -10.62 19.05
CA GLY A 138 16.18 -10.53 20.22
C GLY A 138 17.40 -9.61 20.07
N THR A 139 17.42 -8.72 19.06
CA THR A 139 18.52 -7.73 18.96
C THR A 139 18.43 -6.65 20.04
N SER A 140 19.56 -6.01 20.33
CA SER A 140 19.56 -4.84 21.20
C SER A 140 18.96 -3.63 20.50
N LEU A 141 18.31 -2.75 21.28
CA LEU A 141 17.64 -1.57 20.77
C LEU A 141 18.56 -0.67 19.91
N LYS A 142 19.83 -0.54 20.32
CA LYS A 142 20.84 0.23 19.56
C LYS A 142 21.08 -0.36 18.17
N VAL A 143 21.18 -1.69 18.06
CA VAL A 143 21.37 -2.39 16.79
C VAL A 143 20.12 -2.27 15.92
N ALA A 144 18.93 -2.40 16.52
CA ALA A 144 17.65 -2.25 15.82
C ALA A 144 17.50 -0.87 15.16
N TYR A 145 17.80 0.22 15.89
CA TYR A 145 17.74 1.58 15.34
C TYR A 145 18.71 1.78 14.18
N ILE A 146 19.95 1.32 14.33
CA ILE A 146 20.96 1.45 13.28
C ILE A 146 20.56 0.65 12.05
N GLY A 147 20.12 -0.60 12.23
CA GLY A 147 19.67 -1.46 11.13
C GLY A 147 18.48 -0.87 10.38
N ALA A 148 17.47 -0.37 11.10
CA ALA A 148 16.32 0.29 10.52
C ALA A 148 16.73 1.53 9.71
N PHE A 149 17.67 2.34 10.23
CA PHE A 149 18.17 3.51 9.52
C PHE A 149 18.90 3.13 8.22
N VAL A 150 19.73 2.08 8.25
CA VAL A 150 20.44 1.57 7.07
C VAL A 150 19.48 1.02 6.00
N SER A 151 18.28 0.58 6.39
CA SER A 151 17.23 0.11 5.44
C SER A 151 16.43 1.24 4.78
N LEU A 152 16.52 2.48 5.28
CA LEU A 152 15.75 3.62 4.76
C LEU A 152 15.97 3.93 3.28
N PRO A 153 17.19 3.86 2.70
CA PRO A 153 17.38 4.18 1.28
C PRO A 153 16.49 3.35 0.34
N ALA A 154 16.38 2.04 0.59
CA ALA A 154 15.51 1.16 -0.19
C ALA A 154 14.03 1.50 0.01
N THR A 155 13.65 1.89 1.22
CA THR A 155 12.28 2.33 1.54
C THR A 155 11.95 3.65 0.83
N VAL A 156 12.89 4.60 0.79
CA VAL A 156 12.73 5.87 0.08
C VAL A 156 12.53 5.64 -1.41
N ILE A 157 13.32 4.77 -2.04
CA ILE A 157 13.15 4.40 -3.45
C ILE A 157 11.75 3.80 -3.69
N ASN A 158 11.31 2.91 -2.79
CA ASN A 158 9.97 2.34 -2.81
C ASN A 158 8.85 3.38 -2.67
N SER A 159 9.04 4.36 -1.79
CA SER A 159 8.10 5.45 -1.57
C SER A 159 8.04 6.42 -2.74
N ILE A 160 9.16 6.68 -3.42
CA ILE A 160 9.18 7.45 -4.68
C ILE A 160 8.42 6.69 -5.77
N SER A 161 8.68 5.39 -5.92
CA SER A 161 7.92 4.55 -6.86
C SER A 161 6.44 4.59 -6.55
N THR A 162 6.04 4.49 -5.28
CA THR A 162 4.64 4.61 -4.86
C THR A 162 4.05 5.98 -5.22
N ALA A 163 4.78 7.07 -4.98
CA ALA A 163 4.32 8.42 -5.30
C ALA A 163 4.10 8.64 -6.81
N ILE A 164 4.92 8.02 -7.65
CA ILE A 164 4.82 8.10 -9.12
C ILE A 164 3.74 7.16 -9.65
N CYS A 165 3.74 5.90 -9.22
CA CYS A 165 2.87 4.87 -9.78
C CYS A 165 1.42 5.01 -9.30
N THR A 166 1.17 5.50 -8.08
CA THR A 166 -0.20 5.66 -7.55
C THR A 166 -1.10 6.52 -8.46
N PRO A 167 -0.73 7.75 -8.87
CA PRO A 167 -1.58 8.54 -9.75
C PRO A 167 -1.78 7.90 -11.13
N ILE A 168 -0.73 7.30 -11.70
CA ILE A 168 -0.81 6.64 -13.01
C ILE A 168 -1.84 5.49 -12.95
N LEU A 169 -1.68 4.60 -11.97
CA LEU A 169 -2.56 3.45 -11.80
C LEU A 169 -3.98 3.87 -11.40
N TYR A 170 -4.14 4.86 -10.51
CA TYR A 170 -5.46 5.35 -10.11
C TYR A 170 -6.29 5.80 -11.31
N PHE A 171 -5.73 6.65 -12.18
CA PHE A 171 -6.46 7.12 -13.36
C PHE A 171 -6.66 6.00 -14.40
N ALA A 172 -5.66 5.13 -14.61
CA ALA A 172 -5.82 3.97 -15.48
C ALA A 172 -6.99 3.06 -15.05
N PHE A 173 -7.08 2.76 -13.75
CA PHE A 173 -8.19 1.97 -13.19
C PHE A 173 -9.54 2.70 -13.30
N LYS A 174 -9.56 4.00 -13.00
CA LYS A 174 -10.78 4.81 -13.09
C LYS A 174 -11.33 4.85 -14.52
N ASP A 175 -10.46 5.02 -15.51
CA ASP A 175 -10.84 5.06 -16.92
C ASP A 175 -11.27 3.68 -17.43
N ALA A 176 -10.51 2.62 -17.12
CA ALA A 176 -10.86 1.26 -17.50
C ALA A 176 -12.23 0.85 -16.94
N THR A 177 -12.48 1.10 -15.66
CA THR A 177 -13.76 0.75 -15.02
C THR A 177 -14.92 1.54 -15.61
N ARG A 178 -14.71 2.83 -15.94
CA ARG A 178 -15.71 3.65 -16.62
C ARG A 178 -16.07 3.09 -18.00
N ILE A 179 -15.09 2.60 -18.76
CA ILE A 179 -15.31 2.01 -20.10
C ILE A 179 -16.11 0.71 -19.98
N ILE A 180 -15.70 -0.18 -19.06
CA ILE A 180 -16.34 -1.50 -18.88
C ILE A 180 -17.79 -1.34 -18.41
N LEU A 181 -18.03 -0.50 -17.39
CA LEU A 181 -19.38 -0.31 -16.85
C LEU A 181 -20.32 0.44 -17.80
N LYS A 182 -19.79 1.25 -18.72
CA LYS A 182 -20.59 1.86 -19.79
C LYS A 182 -21.01 0.84 -20.85
N LYS A 183 -20.18 -0.17 -21.14
CA LYS A 183 -20.51 -1.25 -22.10
C LYS A 183 -21.48 -2.29 -21.53
N ALA A 184 -21.62 -2.36 -20.21
CA ALA A 184 -22.52 -3.29 -19.52
C ALA A 184 -23.94 -2.75 -19.33
N LYS A 185 -24.22 -1.51 -19.78
CA LYS A 185 -25.54 -0.90 -19.87
C LYS A 185 -25.97 -0.82 -21.33
#